data_AF-A0A2V9QAI7-F1
#
_entry.id   AF-A0A2V9QAI7-F1
#
_cell.length_a   1.000
_cell.length_b   1.000
_cell.length_c   1.000
_cell.angle_alpha   90.00
_cell.angle_beta   90.00
_cell.angle_gamma   90.00
#
_symmetry.space_group_name_H-M   'P 1'
#
loop_
_entity.id
_entity.type
_entity.pdbx_description
1 polymer ?
#
loop_
_entity_poly.entity_id
_entity_poly.type
_entity_poly.pdbx_seq_one_letter_code
_entity_poly.pdbx_strand_id
1 'polypeptide(L)'
;MAAGTGLGEAILFWNGERYQVSPSEGCLTDFAPRNDREFLLLQSLRHRMPRVCTEEVISGRGFQAIHQIIFPGVQHSFFDEPGVDPAAKITQQAFAESCAACLETLQIWTEAYGAEAGN
;
A
#
# COMPACT_ATOMS: atom_id res chain seq x y z
N MET A 1 -4.07 -6.09 -28.87
CA MET A 1 -3.66 -7.36 -29.53
C MET A 1 -3.94 -8.50 -28.57
N ALA A 2 -4.28 -9.69 -29.10
CA ALA A 2 -4.91 -10.79 -28.38
C ALA A 2 -4.02 -11.51 -27.33
N ALA A 3 -4.71 -11.99 -26.29
CA ALA A 3 -4.45 -13.08 -25.33
C ALA A 3 -3.01 -13.62 -25.17
N GLY A 4 -2.34 -13.14 -24.12
CA GLY A 4 -1.42 -13.91 -23.28
C GLY A 4 -1.84 -13.70 -21.83
N THR A 5 -1.88 -14.76 -21.03
CA THR A 5 -2.22 -14.78 -19.60
C THR A 5 -1.32 -13.83 -18.79
N GLY A 6 -1.68 -12.56 -18.71
CA GLY A 6 -1.18 -11.61 -17.73
C GLY A 6 -2.19 -11.53 -16.60
N LEU A 7 -1.83 -12.03 -15.42
CA LEU A 7 -2.58 -11.79 -14.18
C LEU A 7 -2.59 -10.28 -13.94
N GLY A 8 -3.68 -9.63 -14.36
CA GLY A 8 -3.97 -8.25 -14.00
C GLY A 8 -4.30 -8.21 -12.52
N GLU A 9 -3.31 -7.83 -11.71
CA GLU A 9 -3.46 -7.52 -10.29
C GLU A 9 -4.40 -6.31 -10.15
N ALA A 10 -5.68 -6.62 -9.99
CA ALA A 10 -6.74 -5.67 -9.69
C ALA A 10 -6.62 -5.24 -8.23
N ILE A 11 -6.31 -3.96 -7.96
CA ILE A 11 -6.39 -3.43 -6.60
C ILE A 11 -7.87 -3.30 -6.23
N LEU A 12 -8.33 -4.11 -5.27
CA LEU A 12 -9.63 -3.98 -4.62
C LEU A 12 -9.48 -2.96 -3.48
N PHE A 13 -10.23 -1.86 -3.53
CA PHE A 13 -10.43 -1.02 -2.35
C PHE A 13 -11.92 -0.90 -2.01
N TRP A 14 -12.23 -0.85 -0.72
CA TRP A 14 -13.60 -0.81 -0.20
C TRP A 14 -14.12 0.64 -0.19
N ASN A 15 -15.19 0.92 -0.95
CA ASN A 15 -15.75 2.28 -1.05
C ASN A 15 -16.91 2.55 -0.07
N GLY A 16 -17.19 1.63 0.86
CA GLY A 16 -18.32 1.71 1.79
C GLY A 16 -19.50 0.79 1.44
N GLU A 17 -19.67 0.42 0.16
CA GLU A 17 -20.74 -0.51 -0.27
C GLU A 17 -20.23 -1.69 -1.10
N ARG A 18 -19.16 -1.49 -1.87
CA ARG A 18 -18.57 -2.55 -2.71
C ARG A 18 -17.08 -2.38 -2.89
N TYR A 19 -16.42 -3.48 -3.21
CA TYR A 19 -15.03 -3.46 -3.66
C TYR A 19 -14.97 -2.89 -5.07
N GLN A 20 -14.18 -1.83 -5.23
CA GLN A 20 -13.95 -1.20 -6.51
C GLN A 20 -12.58 -1.61 -7.03
N VAL A 21 -12.56 -2.13 -8.25
CA VAL A 21 -11.35 -2.61 -8.93
C VAL A 21 -10.72 -1.44 -9.68
N SER A 22 -9.48 -1.10 -9.35
CA SER A 22 -8.64 -0.22 -10.16
C SER A 22 -7.60 -1.06 -10.91
N PRO A 23 -7.62 -1.08 -12.26
CA PRO A 23 -6.53 -1.66 -13.04
C PRO A 23 -5.34 -0.70 -13.04
N SER A 24 -4.17 -1.16 -12.62
CA SER A 24 -2.91 -0.39 -12.65
C SER A 24 -1.90 -1.18 -13.47
N GLU A 25 -1.75 -0.84 -14.75
CA GLU A 25 -0.63 -1.32 -15.57
C GLU A 25 0.65 -0.62 -15.10
N GLY A 26 1.56 -1.39 -14.49
CA GLY A 26 3.01 -1.19 -14.41
C GLY A 26 3.58 0.22 -14.20
N CYS A 27 4.16 0.47 -13.03
CA CYS A 27 5.06 1.59 -12.71
C CYS A 27 4.58 2.94 -13.30
N LEU A 28 3.43 3.40 -12.80
CA LEU A 28 2.76 4.64 -13.20
C LEU A 28 3.72 5.84 -13.20
N THR A 29 4.54 5.99 -12.15
CA THR A 29 5.48 7.10 -11.95
C THR A 29 6.56 6.71 -10.92
N ASP A 30 7.64 7.50 -10.83
CA ASP A 30 8.59 7.40 -9.71
C ASP A 30 7.94 7.91 -8.42
N PHE A 31 8.17 7.23 -7.30
CA PHE A 31 7.64 7.68 -6.02
C PHE A 31 8.35 8.97 -5.55
N ALA A 32 7.59 10.07 -5.46
CA ALA A 32 8.09 11.39 -5.07
C ALA A 32 7.67 11.72 -3.62
N PRO A 33 8.56 11.52 -2.62
CA PRO A 33 8.23 11.77 -1.22
C PRO A 33 8.12 13.27 -0.92
N ARG A 34 7.14 13.64 -0.09
CA ARG A 34 6.78 15.02 0.26
C ARG A 34 7.01 15.38 1.72
N ASN A 35 7.17 14.38 2.57
CA ASN A 35 7.41 14.54 4.01
C ASN A 35 8.43 13.51 4.52
N ASP A 36 8.91 13.68 5.75
CA ASP A 36 9.95 12.84 6.33
C ASP A 36 9.56 11.35 6.40
N ARG A 37 8.27 11.05 6.58
CA ARG A 37 7.76 9.67 6.64
C ARG A 37 7.79 9.03 5.25
N GLU A 38 7.34 9.74 4.22
CA GLU A 38 7.46 9.30 2.83
C GLU A 38 8.94 9.19 2.40
N PHE A 39 9.81 10.07 2.89
CA PHE A 39 11.26 9.96 2.64
C PHE A 39 11.85 8.70 3.27
N LEU A 40 11.45 8.37 4.50
CA LEU A 40 11.83 7.12 5.16
C LEU A 40 11.35 5.90 4.36
N LEU A 41 10.10 5.93 3.87
CA LEU A 41 9.57 4.88 2.99
C LEU A 41 10.42 4.71 1.73
N LEU A 42 10.70 5.80 1.02
CA LEU A 42 11.54 5.76 -0.17
C LEU A 42 12.93 5.20 0.15
N GLN A 43 13.55 5.67 1.23
CA GLN A 43 14.89 5.23 1.63
C GLN A 43 14.90 3.71 1.92
N SER A 44 13.96 3.23 2.75
CA SER A 44 13.84 1.82 3.09
C SER A 44 13.56 0.94 1.87
N LEU A 45 12.70 1.38 0.94
CA LEU A 45 12.41 0.65 -0.30
C LEU A 45 13.63 0.64 -1.24
N ARG A 46 14.38 1.75 -1.36
CA ARG A 46 15.60 1.82 -2.17
C ARG A 46 16.71 0.88 -1.73
N HIS A 47 16.73 0.47 -0.46
CA HIS A 47 17.64 -0.59 0.00
C HIS A 47 17.29 -1.97 -0.53
N ARG A 48 16.03 -2.19 -0.95
CA ARG A 48 15.51 -3.49 -1.43
C ARG A 48 15.43 -3.54 -2.96
N MET A 49 15.30 -2.39 -3.62
CA MET A 49 15.17 -2.29 -5.08
C MET A 49 15.85 -1.03 -5.64
N PRO A 50 16.42 -1.09 -6.85
CA PRO A 50 17.14 0.03 -7.44
C PRO A 50 16.23 1.22 -7.82
N ARG A 51 14.97 0.95 -8.15
CA ARG A 51 13.95 1.96 -8.50
C ARG A 51 12.68 1.67 -7.72
N VAL A 52 12.12 2.71 -7.09
CA VAL A 52 10.87 2.62 -6.33
C VAL A 52 9.79 3.35 -7.11
N CYS A 53 8.84 2.59 -7.66
CA CYS A 53 7.68 3.14 -8.34
C CYS A 53 6.57 3.42 -7.33
N THR A 54 5.64 4.31 -7.71
CA THR A 54 4.47 4.65 -6.89
C THR A 54 3.63 3.42 -6.53
N GLU A 55 3.55 2.40 -7.38
CA GLU A 55 2.85 1.14 -7.11
C GLU A 55 3.41 0.37 -5.89
N GLU A 56 4.69 0.55 -5.54
CA GLU A 56 5.29 -0.10 -4.37
C GLU A 56 4.74 0.45 -3.04
N VAL A 57 4.20 1.67 -3.08
CA VAL A 57 3.56 2.33 -1.93
C VAL A 57 2.04 2.29 -2.07
N ILE A 58 1.52 2.51 -3.28
CA ILE A 58 0.10 2.65 -3.60
C ILE A 58 -0.45 1.34 -4.18
N SER A 59 -0.39 0.29 -3.38
CA SER A 59 -0.96 -1.02 -3.71
C SER A 59 -1.33 -1.79 -2.44
N GLY A 60 -1.97 -2.94 -2.56
CA GLY A 60 -2.24 -3.83 -1.43
C GLY A 60 -0.95 -4.24 -0.68
N ARG A 61 0.13 -4.54 -1.42
CA ARG A 61 1.46 -4.80 -0.83
C ARG A 61 2.08 -3.56 -0.17
N GLY A 62 1.72 -2.37 -0.66
CA GLY A 62 2.13 -1.09 -0.10
C GLY A 62 1.66 -0.86 1.33
N PHE A 63 0.47 -1.34 1.71
CA PHE A 63 -0.02 -1.27 3.11
C PHE A 63 0.94 -1.96 4.08
N GLN A 64 1.36 -3.19 3.76
CA GLN A 64 2.31 -3.92 4.57
C GLN A 64 3.67 -3.23 4.61
N ALA A 65 4.16 -2.75 3.46
CA ALA A 65 5.43 -2.04 3.39
C ALA A 65 5.43 -0.78 4.28
N ILE A 66 4.39 0.05 4.17
CA ILE A 66 4.23 1.26 4.99
C ILE A 66 4.20 0.89 6.47
N HIS A 67 3.38 -0.09 6.84
CA HIS A 67 3.24 -0.50 8.23
C HIS A 67 4.57 -0.98 8.81
N GLN A 68 5.28 -1.88 8.12
CA GLN A 68 6.53 -2.46 8.61
C GLN A 68 7.67 -1.45 8.67
N ILE A 69 7.71 -0.47 7.76
CA ILE A 69 8.79 0.54 7.72
C ILE A 69 8.56 1.64 8.75
N ILE A 70 7.33 2.13 8.88
CA ILE A 70 7.01 3.25 9.79
C ILE A 70 6.84 2.75 11.23
N PHE A 71 6.31 1.53 11.42
CA PHE A 71 6.05 0.93 12.73
C PHE A 71 6.75 -0.42 12.92
N PRO A 72 8.09 -0.49 12.81
CA PRO A 72 8.83 -1.75 12.91
C PRO A 72 8.67 -2.47 14.27
N GLY A 73 8.26 -1.74 15.32
CA GLY A 73 7.97 -2.29 16.64
C GLY A 73 6.56 -2.87 16.81
N VAL A 74 5.66 -2.68 15.84
CA VAL A 74 4.29 -3.20 15.87
C VAL A 74 4.20 -4.40 14.94
N GLN A 75 4.06 -5.58 15.53
CA GLN A 75 3.98 -6.84 14.80
C GLN A 75 2.56 -7.36 14.78
N HIS A 76 2.16 -7.90 13.63
CA HIS A 76 0.90 -8.59 13.46
C HIS A 76 1.13 -9.95 12.80
N SER A 77 0.50 -11.00 13.33
CA SER A 77 0.61 -12.37 12.80
C SER A 77 0.10 -12.47 11.36
N PHE A 78 -0.90 -11.66 11.00
CA PHE A 78 -1.54 -11.72 9.70
C PHE A 78 -0.62 -11.34 8.53
N PHE A 79 0.55 -10.74 8.79
CA PHE A 79 1.55 -10.48 7.76
C PHE A 79 2.24 -11.74 7.24
N ASP A 80 2.25 -12.81 8.03
CA ASP A 80 2.88 -14.09 7.70
C ASP A 80 1.84 -15.16 7.35
N GLU A 81 0.54 -14.84 7.45
CA GLU A 81 -0.55 -15.78 7.17
C GLU A 81 -0.78 -15.93 5.65
N PRO A 82 -0.58 -17.13 5.08
CA PRO A 82 -0.72 -17.33 3.64
C PRO A 82 -2.17 -17.17 3.19
N GLY A 83 -2.37 -16.42 2.09
CA GLY A 83 -3.69 -16.15 1.52
C GLY A 83 -4.49 -15.07 2.25
N VAL A 84 -3.92 -14.44 3.28
CA VAL A 84 -4.51 -13.26 3.92
C VAL A 84 -4.05 -12.01 3.18
N ASP A 85 -4.98 -11.10 2.90
CA ASP A 85 -4.68 -9.77 2.38
C ASP A 85 -4.35 -8.82 3.55
N PRO A 86 -3.09 -8.36 3.68
CA PRO A 86 -2.69 -7.44 4.74
C PRO A 86 -3.42 -6.10 4.66
N ALA A 87 -3.75 -5.61 3.46
CA ALA A 87 -4.45 -4.33 3.30
C ALA A 87 -5.86 -4.41 3.90
N ALA A 88 -6.57 -5.51 3.64
CA ALA A 88 -7.88 -5.76 4.24
C ALA A 88 -7.81 -5.85 5.78
N LYS A 89 -6.78 -6.49 6.34
CA LYS A 89 -6.60 -6.61 7.80
C LYS A 89 -6.23 -5.29 8.45
N ILE A 90 -5.31 -4.53 7.88
CA ILE A 90 -4.92 -3.19 8.34
C ILE A 90 -6.15 -2.27 8.33
N THR A 91 -6.91 -2.27 7.23
CA THR A 91 -8.11 -1.45 7.09
C THR A 91 -9.17 -1.83 8.13
N GLN A 92 -9.41 -3.13 8.35
CA GLN A 92 -10.35 -3.59 9.40
C GLN A 92 -9.92 -3.15 10.79
N GLN A 93 -8.64 -3.29 11.15
CA GLN A 93 -8.14 -2.88 12.47
C GLN A 93 -8.11 -1.36 12.66
N ALA A 94 -7.88 -0.61 11.59
CA ALA A 94 -7.99 0.84 11.58
C ALA A 94 -9.43 1.29 11.87
N PHE A 95 -10.42 0.74 11.16
CA PHE A 95 -11.84 1.08 11.37
C PHE A 95 -12.38 0.60 12.72
N ALA A 96 -11.87 -0.50 13.25
CA ALA A 96 -12.20 -0.99 14.58
C ALA A 96 -11.49 -0.21 15.70
N GLU A 97 -10.64 0.76 15.36
CA GLU A 97 -9.79 1.53 16.30
C GLU A 97 -8.94 0.64 17.21
N SER A 98 -8.66 -0.60 16.79
CA SER A 98 -7.96 -1.60 17.60
C SER A 98 -6.44 -1.54 17.43
N CYS A 99 -5.97 -0.76 16.45
CA CYS A 99 -4.56 -0.63 16.09
C CYS A 99 -4.25 0.78 15.57
N ALA A 100 -3.55 1.59 16.37
CA ALA A 100 -3.17 2.95 15.99
C ALA A 100 -2.19 2.97 14.79
N ALA A 101 -1.24 2.03 14.74
CA ALA A 101 -0.32 1.89 13.61
C ALA A 101 -1.04 1.55 12.29
N CYS A 102 -2.11 0.77 12.36
CA CYS A 102 -2.93 0.41 11.22
C CYS A 102 -3.71 1.62 10.70
N LEU A 103 -4.25 2.44 11.62
CA LEU A 103 -4.91 3.70 11.28
C LEU A 103 -3.94 4.67 10.61
N GLU A 104 -2.76 4.87 11.18
CA GLU A 104 -1.77 5.77 10.63
C GLU A 104 -1.18 5.26 9.30
N THR A 105 -1.05 3.94 9.15
CA THR A 105 -0.71 3.31 7.86
C THR A 105 -1.75 3.64 6.79
N LEU A 106 -3.04 3.51 7.11
CA LEU A 106 -4.13 3.85 6.19
C LEU A 106 -4.08 5.34 5.80
N GLN A 107 -3.81 6.24 6.76
CA GLN A 107 -3.66 7.67 6.49
C GLN A 107 -2.50 7.97 5.54
N ILE A 108 -1.30 7.43 5.80
CA ILE A 108 -0.13 7.62 4.93
C ILE A 108 -0.42 7.11 3.51
N TRP A 109 -1.07 5.95 3.39
CA TRP A 109 -1.45 5.40 2.10
C TRP A 109 -2.45 6.32 1.36
N THR A 110 -3.48 6.82 2.05
CA THR A 110 -4.46 7.75 1.48
C THR A 110 -3.83 9.08 1.07
N GLU A 111 -2.90 9.61 1.87
CA GLU A 111 -2.16 10.83 1.54
C GLU A 111 -1.31 10.65 0.28
N ALA A 112 -0.62 9.52 0.16
CA ALA A 112 0.17 9.18 -1.03
C ALA A 112 -0.74 9.00 -2.26
N TYR A 113 -1.89 8.32 -2.12
CA TYR A 113 -2.89 8.17 -3.17
C TYR A 113 -3.46 9.52 -3.64
N GLY A 114 -3.80 10.41 -2.71
CA GLY A 114 -4.27 11.75 -3.03
C GLY A 114 -3.22 12.61 -3.74
N ALA A 115 -1.93 12.38 -3.44
CA ALA A 115 -0.82 13.03 -4.14
C ALA A 115 -0.77 12.66 -5.63
N GLU A 116 -0.92 11.37 -5.92
CA GLU A 116 -0.82 10.84 -7.27
C GLU A 116 -2.05 11.19 -8.10
N ALA A 117 -3.25 11.10 -7.51
CA ALA A 117 -4.50 11.44 -8.20
C ALA A 117 -4.71 12.95 -8.39
N GLY A 118 -4.00 13.79 -7.63
CA GLY A 118 -4.08 15.24 -7.69
C GLY A 118 -3.04 15.92 -8.57
N ASN A 119 -2.11 15.16 -9.16
CA ASN A 119 -1.09 15.64 -10.09
C ASN A 119 -1.54 15.59 -11.56
#